data_AF-A0A392RC54-F1
#
_entry.id   AF-A0A392RC54-F1
#
_cell.length_a   1.000
_cell.length_b   1.000
_cell.length_c   1.000
_cell.angle_alpha   90.00
_cell.angle_beta   90.00
_cell.angle_gamma   90.00
#
_symmetry.space_group_name_H-M   'P 1'
#
loop_
_entity.id
_entity.type
_entity.pdbx_description
1 polymer ?
#
loop_
_entity_poly.entity_id
_entity_poly.type
_entity_poly.pdbx_seq_one_letter_code
_entity_poly.pdbx_strand_id
1 'polypeptide(L)'
;MNLAAGITHSTLKQFPQSRIRNPSINSLQSQPSPMADPPKKVVVCGGGVIGVCTAYFLAKKGASVTLIEKSNIACAASGKAGGFLALDWCDGGPMEHLARTSFNLHRTLSQELNGPQS
;
A
#
# COMPACT_ATOMS: atom_id res chain seq x y z
N MET A 1 -69.67 17.79 59.09
CA MET A 1 -68.24 17.76 58.72
C MET A 1 -68.04 18.76 57.58
N ASN A 2 -67.14 19.73 57.82
CA ASN A 2 -66.71 20.95 57.07
C ASN A 2 -67.11 21.12 55.59
N LEU A 3 -67.61 22.26 55.06
CA LEU A 3 -67.29 23.71 55.13
C LEU A 3 -66.28 24.19 54.04
N ALA A 4 -66.78 25.04 53.12
CA ALA A 4 -66.17 26.20 52.39
C ALA A 4 -64.84 25.98 51.60
N ALA A 5 -64.37 26.80 50.66
CA ALA A 5 -64.79 27.86 49.74
C ALA A 5 -63.46 28.36 49.10
N GLY A 6 -63.48 29.06 47.96
CA GLY A 6 -62.47 30.09 47.69
C GLY A 6 -61.55 29.92 46.48
N ILE A 7 -61.67 30.92 45.60
CA ILE A 7 -60.98 31.24 44.34
C ILE A 7 -59.55 31.81 44.60
N THR A 8 -58.59 31.69 43.67
CA THR A 8 -57.86 32.84 43.04
C THR A 8 -56.65 32.47 42.17
N HIS A 9 -56.56 33.23 41.07
CA HIS A 9 -55.49 33.38 40.08
C HIS A 9 -54.14 33.85 40.66
N SER A 10 -53.01 33.41 40.07
CA SER A 10 -51.77 34.24 39.95
C SER A 10 -50.88 33.66 38.83
N THR A 11 -50.85 34.25 37.64
CA THR A 11 -49.91 35.30 37.16
C THR A 11 -48.44 34.87 37.20
N LEU A 12 -47.99 34.28 36.09
CA LEU A 12 -46.58 34.10 35.75
C LEU A 12 -45.93 35.47 35.51
N LYS A 13 -45.00 35.83 36.40
CA LYS A 13 -43.96 36.83 36.12
C LYS A 13 -42.64 36.39 36.76
N GLN A 14 -41.68 36.04 35.91
CA GLN A 14 -40.46 36.85 35.67
C GLN A 14 -39.10 36.12 35.72
N PHE A 15 -38.19 36.71 34.94
CA PHE A 15 -36.72 36.81 35.09
C PHE A 15 -35.83 35.95 34.16
N PRO A 16 -34.66 36.50 33.75
CA PRO A 16 -34.16 36.46 32.38
C PRO A 16 -33.05 35.42 32.24
N GLN A 17 -32.83 34.96 31.02
CA GLN A 17 -31.67 34.15 30.68
C GLN A 17 -30.38 34.91 31.03
N SER A 18 -29.71 34.46 32.08
CA SER A 18 -28.33 34.83 32.35
C SER A 18 -27.50 33.57 32.45
N ARG A 19 -26.29 33.70 31.90
CA ARG A 19 -25.11 32.87 32.17
C ARG A 19 -24.81 31.77 31.15
N ILE A 20 -24.18 32.23 30.08
CA ILE A 20 -23.11 31.55 29.35
C ILE A 20 -22.18 30.80 30.33
N ARG A 21 -22.13 29.46 30.21
CA ARG A 21 -21.14 28.50 30.75
C ARG A 21 -21.17 27.32 29.77
N ASN A 22 -20.10 26.68 29.30
CA ASN A 22 -18.67 26.85 29.42
C ASN A 22 -18.04 26.14 28.18
N PRO A 23 -16.72 26.22 27.98
CA PRO A 23 -16.04 26.04 26.70
C PRO A 23 -15.70 24.58 26.39
N SER A 24 -15.26 24.37 25.15
CA SER A 24 -14.49 23.21 24.71
C SER A 24 -15.27 21.91 24.45
N ILE A 25 -16.22 21.93 23.51
CA ILE A 25 -16.35 20.76 22.63
C ILE A 25 -15.12 20.81 21.71
N ASN A 26 -14.03 20.19 22.16
CA ASN A 26 -12.93 19.83 21.30
C ASN A 26 -13.53 18.96 20.20
N SER A 27 -13.72 19.59 19.04
CA SER A 27 -13.73 18.93 17.76
C SER A 27 -12.63 17.87 17.78
N LEU A 28 -13.02 16.60 17.84
CA LEU A 28 -12.18 15.51 17.39
C LEU A 28 -12.04 15.68 15.88
N GLN A 29 -11.34 16.74 15.48
CA GLN A 29 -10.70 16.82 14.19
C GLN A 29 -9.67 15.70 14.22
N SER A 30 -10.06 14.56 13.66
CA SER A 30 -9.16 13.54 13.21
C SER A 30 -8.10 14.24 12.38
N GLN A 31 -6.94 14.50 12.98
CA GLN A 31 -5.77 14.96 12.25
C GLN A 31 -5.56 13.93 11.14
N PRO A 32 -5.50 14.34 9.86
CA PRO A 32 -5.12 13.41 8.80
C PRO A 32 -3.76 12.84 9.20
N SER A 33 -3.71 11.51 9.33
CA SER A 33 -2.46 10.78 9.50
C SER A 33 -1.45 11.27 8.46
N PRO A 34 -0.14 11.37 8.80
CA PRO A 34 0.85 11.86 7.86
C PRO A 34 0.73 11.06 6.56
N MET A 35 0.38 11.77 5.50
CA MET A 35 0.26 11.23 4.15
C MET A 35 1.51 10.40 3.87
N ALA A 36 1.33 9.15 3.47
CA ALA A 36 2.43 8.28 3.05
C ALA A 36 3.31 9.03 2.05
N ASP A 37 4.64 8.87 2.19
CA ASP A 37 5.58 9.46 1.24
C ASP A 37 5.19 9.10 -0.20
N PRO A 38 5.30 10.05 -1.14
CA PRO A 38 4.98 9.77 -2.53
C PRO A 38 5.82 8.59 -3.04
N PRO A 39 5.25 7.72 -3.90
CA PRO A 39 5.96 6.54 -4.39
C PRO A 39 7.25 6.94 -5.10
N LYS A 40 8.34 6.23 -4.80
CA LYS A 40 9.64 6.46 -5.44
C LYS A 40 9.49 6.23 -6.95
N LYS A 41 9.95 7.21 -7.75
CA LYS A 41 9.97 7.12 -9.21
C LYS A 41 11.27 6.48 -9.68
N VAL A 42 11.18 5.42 -10.49
CA VAL A 42 12.34 4.67 -10.99
C VAL A 42 12.22 4.46 -12.49
N VAL A 43 13.30 4.74 -13.23
CA VAL A 43 13.41 4.36 -14.64
C VAL A 43 14.36 3.17 -14.75
N VAL A 44 13.93 2.11 -15.43
CA VAL A 44 14.75 0.92 -15.73
C VAL A 44 15.02 0.90 -17.23
N CYS A 45 16.31 0.91 -17.61
CA CYS A 45 16.74 0.86 -19.01
C CYS A 45 17.18 -0.55 -19.39
N GLY A 46 16.43 -1.19 -20.29
CA GLY A 46 16.66 -2.54 -20.80
C GLY A 46 15.56 -3.52 -20.42
N GLY A 47 14.86 -4.05 -21.41
CA GLY A 47 13.76 -5.01 -21.30
C GLY A 47 14.18 -6.48 -21.33
N GLY A 48 15.43 -6.80 -20.96
CA GLY A 48 15.88 -8.17 -20.74
C GLY A 48 15.35 -8.74 -19.42
N VAL A 49 15.62 -10.03 -19.16
CA VAL A 49 15.13 -10.72 -17.94
C VAL A 49 15.50 -9.99 -16.65
N ILE A 50 16.72 -9.45 -16.56
CA ILE A 50 17.18 -8.68 -15.39
C ILE A 50 16.35 -7.41 -15.22
N GLY A 51 16.19 -6.60 -16.27
CA GLY A 51 15.45 -5.34 -16.18
C GLY A 51 13.96 -5.53 -15.90
N VAL A 52 13.32 -6.52 -16.53
CA VAL A 52 11.92 -6.86 -16.25
C VAL A 52 11.76 -7.35 -14.81
N CYS A 53 12.63 -8.24 -14.31
CA CYS A 53 12.58 -8.68 -12.92
C CYS A 53 12.79 -7.51 -11.94
N THR A 54 13.75 -6.61 -12.21
CA THR A 54 13.96 -5.41 -11.40
C THR A 54 12.70 -4.53 -11.38
N ALA A 55 12.12 -4.25 -12.53
CA ALA A 55 10.92 -3.44 -12.64
C ALA A 55 9.73 -4.07 -11.90
N TYR A 56 9.53 -5.37 -12.07
CA TYR A 56 8.47 -6.14 -11.39
C TYR A 56 8.58 -6.06 -9.87
N PHE A 57 9.76 -6.36 -9.29
CA PHE A 57 9.91 -6.34 -7.83
C PHE A 57 9.91 -4.93 -7.23
N LEU A 58 10.35 -3.91 -7.97
CA LEU A 58 10.21 -2.52 -7.53
C LEU A 58 8.75 -2.06 -7.54
N ALA A 59 8.00 -2.39 -8.59
CA ALA A 59 6.58 -2.08 -8.68
C ALA A 59 5.79 -2.81 -7.59
N LYS A 60 6.09 -4.09 -7.32
CA LYS A 60 5.49 -4.88 -6.23
C LYS A 60 5.76 -4.28 -4.83
N LYS A 61 6.83 -3.50 -4.67
CA LYS A 61 7.18 -2.76 -3.45
C LYS A 61 6.59 -1.33 -3.41
N GLY A 62 5.74 -0.96 -4.36
CA GLY A 62 5.06 0.33 -4.40
C GLY A 62 5.82 1.46 -5.09
N ALA A 63 6.91 1.17 -5.81
CA ALA A 63 7.57 2.17 -6.65
C ALA A 63 6.76 2.45 -7.93
N SER A 64 6.80 3.70 -8.41
CA SER A 64 6.33 4.06 -9.74
C SER A 64 7.45 3.82 -10.75
N VAL A 65 7.34 2.75 -11.55
CA VAL A 65 8.41 2.29 -12.42
C VAL A 65 8.07 2.54 -13.89
N THR A 66 9.02 3.11 -14.63
CA THR A 66 8.99 3.19 -16.09
C THR A 66 10.10 2.30 -16.66
N LEU A 67 9.75 1.25 -17.41
CA LEU A 67 10.69 0.41 -18.12
C LEU A 67 10.84 0.90 -19.57
N ILE A 68 12.07 1.09 -20.03
CA ILE A 68 12.37 1.52 -21.41
C ILE A 68 13.22 0.44 -22.08
N GLU A 69 12.78 -0.02 -23.24
CA GLU A 69 13.52 -0.95 -24.11
C GLU A 69 13.62 -0.35 -25.50
N LYS A 70 14.77 -0.51 -26.16
CA LYS A 70 15.02 0.00 -27.51
C LYS A 70 14.24 -0.77 -28.57
N SER A 71 14.12 -2.08 -28.39
CA SER A 71 13.51 -3.01 -29.34
C SER A 71 12.26 -3.65 -28.74
N ASN A 72 12.20 -4.99 -28.67
CA ASN A 72 11.12 -5.72 -28.02
C ASN A 72 11.59 -6.34 -26.70
N ILE A 73 10.64 -6.64 -25.80
CA ILE A 73 10.94 -7.31 -24.54
C ILE A 73 11.65 -8.64 -24.81
N ALA A 74 12.72 -8.88 -24.05
CA ALA A 74 13.56 -10.07 -24.10
C ALA A 74 14.18 -10.42 -25.48
N CYS A 75 14.12 -9.58 -26.53
CA CYS A 75 14.53 -9.99 -27.88
C CYS A 75 16.05 -10.12 -28.12
N ALA A 76 16.88 -9.85 -27.11
CA ALA A 76 18.34 -9.94 -27.16
C ALA A 76 18.86 -11.22 -26.50
N ALA A 77 19.84 -11.13 -25.59
CA ALA A 77 20.44 -12.30 -24.94
C ALA A 77 19.41 -13.16 -24.17
N SER A 78 18.45 -12.54 -23.49
CA SER A 78 17.46 -13.25 -22.67
C SER A 78 16.57 -14.19 -23.48
N GLY A 79 16.02 -13.74 -24.62
CA GLY A 79 15.14 -14.55 -25.47
C GLY A 79 15.89 -15.54 -26.36
N LYS A 80 17.22 -15.45 -26.44
CA LYS A 80 18.10 -16.41 -27.13
C LYS A 80 18.71 -17.44 -26.18
N ALA A 81 18.51 -17.29 -24.87
CA ALA A 81 19.05 -18.21 -23.88
C ALA A 81 18.28 -19.55 -23.91
N GLY A 82 18.97 -20.66 -23.64
CA GLY A 82 18.37 -22.00 -23.61
C GLY A 82 17.49 -22.30 -22.39
N GLY A 83 17.30 -21.34 -21.47
CA GLY A 83 16.42 -21.48 -20.31
C GLY A 83 16.84 -22.49 -19.24
N PHE A 84 18.08 -23.00 -19.29
CA PHE A 84 18.58 -23.99 -18.35
C PHE A 84 18.82 -23.39 -16.95
N LEU A 85 18.32 -24.08 -15.92
CA LEU A 85 18.51 -23.71 -14.51
C LEU A 85 19.20 -24.86 -13.77
N ALA A 86 20.33 -24.57 -13.14
CA ALA A 86 21.03 -25.50 -12.27
C ALA A 86 21.00 -24.99 -10.83
N LEU A 87 20.61 -25.86 -9.90
CA LEU A 87 20.47 -25.50 -8.49
C LEU A 87 21.83 -25.41 -7.79
N ASP A 88 22.77 -26.27 -8.17
CA ASP A 88 23.99 -26.63 -7.45
C ASP A 88 25.28 -26.20 -8.16
N TRP A 89 25.20 -25.59 -9.35
CA TRP A 89 26.38 -25.20 -10.13
C TRP A 89 27.27 -24.17 -9.42
N CYS A 90 26.72 -23.38 -8.50
CA CYS A 90 27.48 -22.39 -7.74
C CYS A 90 27.84 -22.81 -6.31
N ASP A 91 27.61 -24.08 -5.94
CA ASP A 91 27.88 -24.58 -4.59
C ASP A 91 29.37 -24.45 -4.22
N GLY A 92 29.64 -24.05 -2.97
CA GLY A 92 30.98 -23.77 -2.47
C GLY A 92 31.59 -22.45 -2.99
N GLY A 93 30.87 -21.73 -3.85
CA GLY A 93 31.31 -20.45 -4.41
C GLY A 93 30.65 -19.23 -3.75
N PRO A 94 31.15 -18.01 -4.04
CA PRO A 94 30.59 -16.77 -3.48
C PRO A 94 29.15 -16.49 -3.96
N MET A 95 28.70 -17.14 -5.03
CA MET A 95 27.36 -16.97 -5.60
C MET A 95 26.37 -18.05 -5.18
N GLU A 96 26.76 -19.03 -4.35
CA GLU A 96 25.92 -20.16 -3.93
C GLU A 96 24.53 -19.72 -3.46
N HIS A 97 24.50 -18.82 -2.47
CA HIS A 97 23.24 -18.39 -1.86
C HIS A 97 22.33 -17.67 -2.87
N LEU A 98 22.92 -16.86 -3.75
CA LEU A 98 22.16 -16.16 -4.78
C LEU A 98 21.60 -17.14 -5.84
N ALA A 99 22.40 -18.10 -6.29
CA ALA A 99 21.99 -19.11 -7.27
C ALA A 99 20.83 -19.96 -6.73
N ARG A 100 20.96 -20.46 -5.50
CA ARG A 100 19.91 -21.25 -4.83
C ARG A 100 18.64 -20.45 -4.60
N THR A 101 18.76 -19.18 -4.19
CA THR A 101 17.61 -18.29 -4.03
C THR A 101 16.92 -18.03 -5.37
N SER A 102 17.68 -17.72 -6.42
CA SER A 102 17.15 -17.47 -7.76
C SER A 102 16.47 -18.71 -8.36
N PHE A 103 17.03 -19.90 -8.18
CA PHE A 103 16.44 -21.16 -8.65
C PHE A 103 15.07 -21.39 -8.03
N ASN A 104 14.96 -21.21 -6.71
CA ASN A 104 13.68 -21.37 -6.02
C ASN A 104 12.68 -20.27 -6.39
N LEU A 105 13.15 -19.03 -6.54
CA LEU A 105 12.31 -17.91 -6.95
C LEU A 105 11.69 -18.14 -8.33
N HIS A 106 12.40 -18.79 -9.25
CA HIS A 106 11.86 -19.13 -10.57
C HIS A 106 10.59 -19.98 -10.46
N ARG A 107 10.57 -20.98 -9.56
CA ARG A 107 9.38 -21.80 -9.29
C ARG A 107 8.22 -20.96 -8.75
N THR A 108 8.49 -20.10 -7.77
CA THR A 108 7.47 -19.23 -7.17
C THR A 108 6.88 -18.27 -8.21
N LEU A 109 7.71 -17.65 -9.03
CA LEU A 109 7.25 -16.74 -10.09
C LEU A 109 6.46 -17.48 -11.18
N SER A 110 6.86 -18.70 -11.55
CA SER A 110 6.10 -19.53 -12.48
C SER A 110 4.68 -19.80 -11.96
N GLN A 111 4.53 -20.06 -10.66
CA GLN A 111 3.21 -20.24 -10.05
C GLN A 111 2.41 -18.94 -9.97
N GLU A 112 3.05 -17.83 -9.60
CA GLU A 112 2.38 -16.53 -9.46
C GLU A 112 1.95 -15.92 -10.81
N LEU A 113 2.70 -16.17 -11.88
CA LEU A 113 2.55 -15.50 -13.17
C LEU A 113 2.05 -16.44 -14.29
N ASN A 114 1.39 -17.55 -13.94
CA ASN A 114 0.83 -18.52 -14.89
C ASN A 114 1.87 -19.12 -15.87
N GLY A 115 3.09 -19.35 -15.38
CA GLY A 115 4.21 -19.91 -16.15
C GLY A 115 3.88 -21.15 -17.00
N PRO A 116 3.08 -22.13 -16.53
CA PRO A 116 2.72 -23.30 -17.35
C PRO A 116 1.96 -23.01 -18.65
N GLN A 117 1.47 -21.78 -18.84
CA GLN A 117 0.71 -21.34 -20.02
C GLN A 117 1.54 -20.48 -20.98
N SER A 118 2.84 -20.31 -20.71
CA SER A 118 3.75 -19.40 -21.43
C SER A 118 4.43 -20.04 -22.62
#